data_AF-C4K851-F1
#
_entry.id   AF-C4K851-F1
#
_cell.length_a   1.000
_cell.length_b   1.000
_cell.length_c   1.000
_cell.angle_alpha   90.00
_cell.angle_beta   90.00
_cell.angle_gamma   90.00
#
_symmetry.space_group_name_H-M   'P 1'
#
loop_
_entity.id
_entity.type
_entity.pdbx_description
1 polymer ?
#
loop_
_entity_poly.entity_id
_entity_poly.type
_entity_poly.pdbx_seq_one_letter_code
_entity_poly.pdbx_strand_id
1 'polypeptide(L)'
;MKRPYQKGTGTLISVLIIFTMGLLLLTALQRELEGAFNISGQERFYLKAYNQAASSLSWGVSKQWPLRSLSQRTSRRHQGWYCETEQINQLKSCIKPMLEIGIFLIKGESILGNRSEKIILYQSAQTNEMPNTTEQKLVPVTGGWLDFCPVKNEKFCLD
;
A
#
# COMPACT_ATOMS: atom_id res chain seq x y z
N MET A 1 79.54 29.13 -1.69
CA MET A 1 78.37 29.04 -2.59
C MET A 1 77.15 28.58 -1.79
N LYS A 2 76.10 29.40 -1.67
CA LYS A 2 74.84 29.04 -0.99
C LYS A 2 73.83 28.55 -2.04
N ARG A 3 73.30 27.33 -1.88
CA ARG A 3 72.25 26.78 -2.76
C ARG A 3 70.91 27.48 -2.49
N PRO A 4 70.11 27.82 -3.52
CA PRO A 4 68.79 28.40 -3.32
C PRO A 4 67.85 27.35 -2.73
N TYR A 5 67.13 27.74 -1.68
CA TYR A 5 66.11 26.92 -1.01
C TYR A 5 64.93 26.73 -1.97
N GLN A 6 64.68 25.49 -2.36
CA GLN A 6 63.66 25.11 -3.33
C GLN A 6 62.25 25.33 -2.72
N LYS A 7 61.51 26.33 -3.22
CA LYS A 7 60.15 26.69 -2.74
C LYS A 7 59.02 25.79 -3.28
N GLY A 8 59.35 24.66 -3.92
CA GLY A 8 58.38 23.77 -4.59
C GLY A 8 57.61 22.83 -3.65
N THR A 9 58.11 22.57 -2.45
CA THR A 9 57.49 21.60 -1.52
C THR A 9 56.22 22.15 -0.87
N GLY A 10 56.16 23.46 -0.61
CA GLY A 10 55.02 24.10 0.05
C GLY A 10 53.75 24.14 -0.80
N THR A 11 53.88 24.37 -2.11
CA THR A 11 52.72 24.37 -3.03
C THR A 11 52.15 22.96 -3.21
N LEU A 12 53.01 21.94 -3.21
CA LEU A 12 52.62 20.54 -3.36
C LEU A 12 51.84 20.05 -2.13
N ILE A 13 52.24 20.47 -0.92
CA ILE A 13 51.51 20.20 0.32
C ILE A 13 50.12 20.85 0.29
N SER A 14 50.00 22.11 -0.15
CA SER A 14 48.70 22.80 -0.23
C SER A 14 47.73 22.10 -1.18
N VAL A 15 48.21 21.64 -2.35
CA VAL A 15 47.37 20.90 -3.32
C VAL A 15 46.91 19.57 -2.74
N LEU A 16 47.78 18.84 -2.03
CA LEU A 16 47.43 17.60 -1.33
C LEU A 16 46.36 17.83 -0.26
N ILE A 17 46.46 18.92 0.50
CA ILE A 17 45.45 19.26 1.52
C ILE A 17 44.10 19.59 0.86
N ILE A 18 44.09 20.39 -0.21
CA ILE A 18 42.84 20.72 -0.91
C ILE A 18 42.22 19.46 -1.52
N PHE A 19 43.03 18.58 -2.11
CA PHE A 19 42.56 17.33 -2.71
C PHE A 19 41.98 16.38 -1.67
N THR A 20 42.67 16.19 -0.54
CA THR A 20 42.18 15.34 0.56
C THR A 20 40.91 15.91 1.19
N MET A 21 40.81 17.23 1.36
CA MET A 21 39.61 17.87 1.86
C MET A 21 38.42 17.71 0.88
N GLY A 22 38.68 17.81 -0.43
CA GLY A 22 37.68 17.53 -1.47
C GLY A 22 37.18 16.09 -1.43
N LEU A 23 38.08 15.11 -1.24
CA LEU A 23 37.70 13.70 -1.09
C LEU A 23 36.86 13.44 0.18
N LEU A 24 37.20 14.09 1.29
CA LEU A 24 36.43 13.98 2.54
C LEU A 24 35.02 14.57 2.39
N LEU A 25 34.88 15.70 1.70
CA LEU A 25 33.58 16.31 1.38
C LEU A 25 32.73 15.41 0.47
N LEU A 26 33.33 14.85 -0.59
CA LEU A 26 32.66 13.94 -1.52
C LEU A 26 32.17 12.67 -0.81
N THR A 27 33.01 12.07 0.03
CA THR A 27 32.66 10.85 0.78
C THR A 27 31.58 11.10 1.84
N ALA A 28 31.59 12.26 2.51
CA ALA A 28 30.51 12.64 3.42
C ALA A 28 29.17 12.83 2.69
N LEU A 29 29.19 13.50 1.53
CA LEU A 29 28.01 13.71 0.70
C LEU A 29 27.42 12.38 0.18
N GLN A 30 28.28 11.44 -0.24
CA GLN A 30 27.86 10.10 -0.65
C GLN A 30 27.15 9.35 0.48
N ARG A 31 27.67 9.43 1.70
CA ARG A 31 27.08 8.76 2.87
C ARG A 31 25.71 9.32 3.26
N GLU A 32 25.52 10.65 3.17
CA GLU A 32 24.20 11.24 3.40
C GLU A 32 23.18 10.81 2.34
N LEU A 33 23.60 10.74 1.07
CA LEU A 33 22.75 10.29 -0.02
C LEU A 33 22.30 8.83 0.19
N GLU A 34 23.22 7.93 0.53
CA GLU A 34 22.92 6.52 0.80
C GLU A 34 21.95 6.32 1.97
N GLY A 35 22.08 7.12 3.03
CA GLY A 35 21.15 7.11 4.17
C GLY A 35 19.72 7.50 3.77
N ALA A 36 19.58 8.56 2.97
CA ALA A 36 18.28 9.02 2.46
C ALA A 36 17.61 8.00 1.51
N PHE A 37 18.40 7.31 0.67
CA PHE A 37 17.89 6.27 -0.22
C PHE A 37 17.40 5.04 0.53
N ASN A 38 18.10 4.60 1.58
CA ASN A 38 17.73 3.41 2.34
C ASN A 38 16.46 3.59 3.17
N ILE A 39 16.27 4.77 3.80
CA ILE A 39 15.04 5.10 4.52
C ILE A 39 13.85 5.19 3.54
N SER A 40 14.07 5.78 2.36
CA SER A 40 13.05 5.91 1.31
C SER A 40 12.62 4.55 0.72
N GLY A 41 13.48 3.54 0.73
CA GLY A 41 13.20 2.24 0.09
C GLY A 41 12.02 1.51 0.71
N GLN A 42 12.02 1.33 2.03
CA GLN A 42 10.95 0.62 2.75
C GLN A 42 9.63 1.40 2.71
N GLU A 43 9.69 2.72 2.88
CA GLU A 43 8.53 3.60 2.79
C GLU A 43 7.87 3.53 1.41
N ARG A 44 8.67 3.51 0.34
CA ARG A 44 8.15 3.34 -1.04
C ARG A 44 7.45 2.00 -1.23
N PHE A 45 7.98 0.90 -0.70
CA PHE A 45 7.33 -0.42 -0.81
C PHE A 45 5.98 -0.43 -0.08
N TYR A 46 5.94 0.11 1.13
CA TYR A 46 4.70 0.25 1.88
C TYR A 46 3.68 1.12 1.14
N LEU A 47 4.07 2.32 0.69
CA LEU A 47 3.20 3.23 -0.05
C LEU A 47 2.68 2.59 -1.34
N LYS A 48 3.51 1.85 -2.07
CA LYS A 48 3.07 1.15 -3.28
C LYS A 48 2.03 0.07 -2.95
N ALA A 49 2.28 -0.76 -1.94
CA ALA A 49 1.33 -1.78 -1.51
C ALA A 49 0.02 -1.15 -1.00
N TYR A 50 0.11 -0.10 -0.18
CA TYR A 50 -1.07 0.61 0.31
C TYR A 50 -1.92 1.18 -0.83
N ASN A 51 -1.30 1.86 -1.80
CA ASN A 51 -2.00 2.39 -2.96
C ASN A 51 -2.58 1.28 -3.85
N GLN A 52 -1.91 0.12 -3.95
CA GLN A 52 -2.46 -1.06 -4.62
C GLN A 52 -3.71 -1.58 -3.89
N ALA A 53 -3.69 -1.69 -2.55
CA ALA A 53 -4.85 -2.10 -1.76
C ALA A 53 -6.01 -1.10 -1.88
N ALA A 54 -5.71 0.20 -1.89
CA ALA A 54 -6.71 1.26 -2.05
C ALA A 54 -7.34 1.23 -3.45
N SER A 55 -6.52 1.02 -4.49
CA SER A 55 -6.99 0.84 -5.86
C SER A 55 -7.83 -0.42 -5.99
N SER A 56 -7.41 -1.52 -5.35
CA SER A 56 -8.16 -2.77 -5.30
C SER A 56 -9.53 -2.58 -4.65
N LEU A 57 -9.58 -1.84 -3.54
CA LEU A 57 -10.82 -1.52 -2.83
C LEU A 57 -11.75 -0.67 -3.69
N SER A 58 -11.21 0.39 -4.31
CA SER A 58 -11.98 1.28 -5.20
C SER A 58 -12.55 0.52 -6.40
N TRP A 59 -11.76 -0.37 -7.01
CA TRP A 59 -12.21 -1.25 -8.07
C TRP A 59 -13.33 -2.17 -7.59
N GLY A 60 -13.18 -2.78 -6.42
CA GLY A 60 -14.20 -3.60 -5.77
C GLY A 60 -15.50 -2.85 -5.51
N VAL A 61 -15.45 -1.59 -5.07
CA VAL A 61 -16.66 -0.76 -4.86
C VAL A 61 -17.36 -0.45 -6.19
N SER A 62 -16.61 -0.26 -7.27
CA SER A 62 -17.17 0.05 -8.60
C SER A 62 -17.78 -1.16 -9.32
N LYS A 63 -17.46 -2.38 -8.86
CA LYS A 63 -17.89 -3.64 -9.46
C LYS A 63 -19.36 -3.96 -9.19
N GLN A 64 -20.00 -4.59 -10.18
CA GLN A 64 -21.29 -5.25 -10.00
C GLN A 64 -21.06 -6.65 -9.41
N TRP A 65 -21.40 -6.81 -8.14
CA TRP A 65 -21.32 -8.10 -7.45
C TRP A 65 -22.65 -8.86 -7.55
N PRO A 66 -22.65 -10.20 -7.47
CA PRO A 66 -23.88 -10.99 -7.46
C PRO A 66 -24.55 -10.95 -6.06
N LEU A 67 -25.02 -9.77 -5.64
CA LEU A 67 -25.47 -9.50 -4.27
C LEU A 67 -26.58 -10.42 -3.77
N ARG A 68 -27.53 -10.82 -4.64
CA ARG A 68 -28.62 -11.75 -4.28
C ARG A 68 -28.11 -13.14 -3.91
N SER A 69 -27.12 -13.66 -4.65
CA SER A 69 -26.57 -14.99 -4.35
C SER A 69 -25.68 -14.94 -3.11
N LEU A 70 -24.98 -13.82 -2.88
CA LEU A 70 -24.19 -13.56 -1.69
C LEU A 70 -25.07 -13.42 -0.43
N SER A 71 -26.22 -12.74 -0.53
CA SER A 71 -27.14 -12.58 0.60
C SER A 71 -27.83 -13.89 0.96
N GLN A 72 -28.29 -14.69 -0.01
CA GLN A 72 -28.90 -16.02 0.26
C GLN A 72 -27.93 -17.00 0.91
N ARG A 73 -26.64 -16.88 0.59
CA ARG A 73 -25.55 -17.65 1.19
C ARG A 73 -25.41 -17.38 2.70
N THR A 74 -25.80 -16.22 3.22
CA THR A 74 -25.61 -15.88 4.65
C THR A 74 -26.40 -16.67 5.67
N SER A 75 -27.45 -17.41 5.30
CA SER A 75 -28.30 -18.08 6.29
C SER A 75 -27.66 -19.31 6.97
N ARG A 76 -26.48 -19.74 6.50
CA ARG A 76 -25.66 -20.79 7.15
C ARG A 76 -24.35 -20.18 7.64
N ARG A 77 -24.10 -20.32 8.95
CA ARG A 77 -22.87 -19.95 9.68
C ARG A 77 -21.63 -19.91 8.78
N HIS A 78 -20.98 -18.74 8.74
CA HIS A 78 -19.63 -18.52 8.19
C HIS A 78 -19.46 -18.89 6.71
N GLN A 79 -19.91 -18.00 5.84
CA GLN A 79 -19.49 -18.03 4.44
C GLN A 79 -18.25 -17.14 4.27
N GLY A 80 -17.23 -17.69 3.62
CA GLY A 80 -15.96 -17.00 3.36
C GLY A 80 -16.11 -15.82 2.40
N TRP A 81 -14.99 -15.15 2.16
CA TRP A 81 -14.90 -14.04 1.22
C TRP A 81 -15.17 -14.50 -0.22
N TYR A 82 -15.99 -13.75 -0.96
CA TYR A 82 -16.09 -13.90 -2.42
C TYR A 82 -15.11 -12.94 -3.08
N CYS A 83 -14.07 -13.45 -3.73
CA CYS A 83 -12.97 -12.66 -4.26
C CYS A 83 -12.93 -12.67 -5.79
N GLU A 84 -12.58 -11.53 -6.37
CA GLU A 84 -12.24 -11.39 -7.78
C GLU A 84 -10.88 -10.70 -7.94
N THR A 85 -10.23 -10.92 -9.08
CA THR A 85 -8.94 -10.31 -9.41
C THR A 85 -8.94 -9.78 -10.85
N GLU A 86 -8.66 -8.49 -10.98
CA GLU A 86 -8.46 -7.81 -12.26
C GLU A 86 -7.04 -8.10 -12.77
N GLN A 87 -6.92 -8.55 -14.02
CA GLN A 87 -5.65 -9.11 -14.53
C GLN A 87 -4.63 -8.05 -14.95
N ILE A 88 -5.06 -6.84 -15.32
CA ILE A 88 -4.18 -5.82 -15.93
C ILE A 88 -3.33 -5.15 -14.85
N ASN A 89 -3.99 -4.72 -13.79
CA ASN A 89 -3.45 -3.99 -12.65
C ASN A 89 -3.26 -4.91 -11.43
N GLN A 90 -3.60 -6.20 -11.52
CA GLN A 90 -3.52 -7.18 -10.44
C GLN A 90 -4.28 -6.74 -9.18
N LEU A 91 -5.45 -6.12 -9.39
CA LEU A 91 -6.29 -5.63 -8.30
C LEU A 91 -7.12 -6.77 -7.75
N LYS A 92 -6.97 -7.07 -6.46
CA LYS A 92 -7.73 -8.13 -5.79
C LYS A 92 -8.67 -7.53 -4.78
N SER A 93 -9.97 -7.76 -4.99
CA SER A 93 -11.00 -7.33 -4.06
C SER A 93 -11.94 -8.47 -3.71
N CYS A 94 -12.43 -8.47 -2.48
CA CYS A 94 -13.40 -9.44 -2.02
C CYS A 94 -14.57 -8.77 -1.34
N ILE A 95 -15.72 -9.43 -1.39
CA ILE A 95 -16.96 -8.98 -0.75
C ILE A 95 -17.47 -10.06 0.19
N LYS A 96 -18.01 -9.62 1.33
CA LYS A 96 -18.66 -10.47 2.31
C LYS A 96 -19.88 -9.75 2.88
N PRO A 97 -21.06 -10.38 2.91
CA PRO A 97 -22.24 -9.80 3.54
C PRO A 97 -22.06 -9.69 5.06
N MET A 98 -22.53 -8.59 5.63
CA MET A 98 -22.47 -8.34 7.08
C MET A 98 -23.68 -8.96 7.81
N LEU A 99 -23.66 -8.90 9.14
CA LEU A 99 -24.79 -9.33 9.98
C LEU A 99 -26.06 -8.50 9.73
N GLU A 100 -25.89 -7.24 9.37
CA GLU A 100 -26.98 -6.32 9.04
C GLU A 100 -27.41 -6.51 7.58
N ILE A 101 -28.73 -6.63 7.37
CA ILE A 101 -29.32 -6.94 6.07
C ILE A 101 -29.05 -5.79 5.10
N GLY A 102 -28.62 -6.13 3.89
CA GLY A 102 -28.34 -5.15 2.84
C GLY A 102 -27.00 -4.42 2.99
N ILE A 103 -26.23 -4.72 4.04
CA ILE A 103 -24.88 -4.21 4.24
C ILE A 103 -23.85 -5.28 3.86
N PHE A 104 -22.84 -4.84 3.11
CA PHE A 104 -21.73 -5.65 2.65
C PHE A 104 -20.42 -5.02 3.09
N LEU A 105 -19.47 -5.87 3.42
CA LEU A 105 -18.09 -5.50 3.65
C LEU A 105 -17.28 -5.84 2.40
N ILE A 106 -16.62 -4.84 1.84
CA ILE A 106 -15.68 -5.01 0.73
C ILE A 106 -14.28 -4.88 1.32
N LYS A 107 -13.35 -5.74 0.88
CA LYS A 107 -11.92 -5.59 1.15
C LYS A 107 -11.13 -5.46 -0.14
N GLY A 108 -10.09 -4.63 -0.12
CA GLY A 108 -9.05 -4.55 -1.14
C GLY A 108 -7.75 -5.08 -0.57
N GLU A 109 -7.06 -5.94 -1.31
CA GLU A 109 -5.82 -6.58 -0.87
C GLU A 109 -4.65 -6.16 -1.76
N SER A 110 -3.46 -6.10 -1.15
CA SER A 110 -2.18 -6.08 -1.84
C SER A 110 -1.13 -6.88 -1.07
N ILE A 111 -0.02 -7.19 -1.72
CA ILE A 111 1.12 -7.90 -1.12
C ILE A 111 2.25 -6.90 -0.89
N LEU A 112 2.79 -6.88 0.32
CA LEU A 112 3.92 -6.06 0.72
C LEU A 112 5.24 -6.80 0.46
N GLY A 113 5.93 -6.40 -0.62
CA GLY A 113 7.22 -6.97 -1.00
C GLY A 113 7.18 -8.49 -1.19
N ASN A 114 8.27 -9.17 -0.82
CA ASN A 114 8.41 -10.62 -1.01
C ASN A 114 7.96 -11.46 0.20
N ARG A 115 7.42 -10.83 1.26
CA ARG A 115 7.20 -11.50 2.56
C ARG A 115 5.80 -12.08 2.75
N SER A 116 4.96 -12.15 1.71
CA SER A 116 3.56 -12.60 1.79
C SER A 116 2.67 -11.83 2.79
N GLU A 117 3.20 -10.76 3.38
CA GLU A 117 2.46 -9.84 4.23
C GLU A 117 1.47 -9.06 3.37
N LYS A 118 0.24 -8.92 3.85
CA LYS A 118 -0.84 -8.28 3.08
C LYS A 118 -1.19 -6.94 3.70
N ILE A 119 -1.38 -5.93 2.87
CA ILE A 119 -2.12 -4.73 3.27
C ILE A 119 -3.56 -4.94 2.84
N ILE A 120 -4.48 -4.83 3.80
CA ILE A 120 -5.91 -5.01 3.60
C ILE A 120 -6.62 -3.74 4.02
N LEU A 121 -7.46 -3.21 3.13
CA LEU A 121 -8.32 -2.07 3.41
C LEU A 121 -9.77 -2.49 3.26
N TYR A 122 -10.64 -1.91 4.07
CA TYR A 122 -12.05 -2.28 4.18
C TYR A 122 -12.94 -1.09 3.82
N GLN A 123 -14.10 -1.39 3.22
CA GLN A 123 -15.18 -0.44 2.97
C GLN A 123 -16.52 -1.13 3.23
N SER A 124 -17.32 -0.56 4.14
CA SER A 124 -18.74 -0.92 4.24
C SER A 124 -19.53 -0.28 3.09
N ALA A 125 -20.42 -1.04 2.48
CA ALA A 125 -21.29 -0.60 1.41
C ALA A 125 -22.72 -1.13 1.63
N GLN A 126 -23.70 -0.30 1.31
CA GLN A 126 -25.11 -0.67 1.35
C GLN A 126 -25.62 -0.90 -0.07
N THR A 127 -26.63 -1.74 -0.22
CA THR A 127 -27.36 -1.82 -1.48
C THR A 127 -28.40 -0.70 -1.55
N ASN A 128 -28.42 0.05 -2.66
CA ASN A 128 -29.60 0.84 -3.00
C ASN A 128 -30.57 -0.10 -3.73
N GLU A 129 -31.58 -0.59 -3.03
CA GLU A 129 -32.71 -1.23 -3.70
C GLU A 129 -33.48 -0.14 -4.46
N MET A 130 -33.29 -0.07 -5.77
CA MET A 130 -34.23 0.65 -6.63
C MET A 130 -35.43 -0.27 -6.84
N PRO A 131 -36.66 0.14 -6.48
CA PRO A 131 -37.83 -0.74 -6.44
C PRO A 131 -38.31 -1.28 -7.81
N ASN A 132 -37.54 -1.13 -8.90
CA ASN A 132 -37.94 -1.56 -10.25
C ASN A 132 -36.76 -2.02 -11.15
N THR A 133 -35.56 -2.26 -10.61
CA THR A 133 -34.43 -2.76 -11.40
C THR A 133 -33.83 -4.04 -10.82
N THR A 134 -33.51 -4.98 -11.71
CA THR A 134 -32.81 -6.22 -11.37
C THR A 134 -31.36 -6.00 -10.93
N GLU A 135 -30.81 -4.82 -11.22
CA GLU A 135 -29.44 -4.43 -10.92
C GLU A 135 -29.35 -3.76 -9.54
N GLN A 136 -28.91 -4.52 -8.54
CA GLN A 136 -28.53 -3.97 -7.25
C GLN A 136 -27.10 -3.43 -7.33
N LYS A 137 -26.95 -2.13 -7.09
CA LYS A 137 -25.63 -1.47 -7.03
C LYS A 137 -25.22 -1.27 -5.57
N LEU A 138 -23.93 -1.46 -5.30
CA LEU A 138 -23.33 -1.10 -4.02
C LEU A 138 -23.07 0.41 -3.98
N VAL A 139 -23.43 1.01 -2.85
CA VAL A 139 -23.13 2.39 -2.53
C VAL A 139 -22.28 2.39 -1.26
N PRO A 140 -21.05 2.94 -1.29
CA PRO A 140 -20.21 2.98 -0.11
C PRO A 140 -20.86 3.83 0.98
N VAL A 141 -20.80 3.34 2.22
CA VAL A 141 -21.27 4.09 3.39
C VAL A 141 -20.24 5.16 3.73
N THR A 142 -20.68 6.40 3.93
CA THR A 142 -19.82 7.51 4.33
C THR A 142 -19.12 7.19 5.65
N GLY A 143 -17.79 7.34 5.68
CA GLY A 143 -16.98 7.00 6.86
C GLY A 143 -16.79 5.49 7.11
N GLY A 144 -17.26 4.63 6.21
CA GLY A 144 -17.11 3.18 6.31
C GLY A 144 -15.76 2.62 5.84
N TRP A 145 -14.78 3.48 5.57
CA TRP A 145 -13.43 3.11 5.14
C TRP A 145 -12.51 2.91 6.34
N LEU A 146 -11.81 1.77 6.40
CA LEU A 146 -10.93 1.41 7.53
C LEU A 146 -9.75 0.55 7.08
N ASP A 147 -8.63 0.63 7.80
CA ASP A 147 -7.44 -0.21 7.65
C ASP A 147 -7.41 -1.40 8.63
N PHE A 148 -8.43 -1.52 9.48
CA PHE A 148 -8.66 -2.65 10.39
C PHE A 148 -10.05 -3.26 10.19
N CYS A 149 -10.27 -4.45 10.75
CA CYS A 149 -11.55 -5.15 10.64
C CYS A 149 -12.69 -4.33 11.29
N PRO A 150 -13.73 -3.91 10.54
CA PRO A 150 -14.80 -3.03 11.08
C PRO A 150 -15.66 -3.67 12.17
N VAL A 151 -15.61 -5.00 12.30
CA VAL A 151 -16.47 -5.74 13.23
C VAL A 151 -15.69 -6.16 14.45
N LYS A 152 -16.34 -6.10 15.62
CA LYS A 152 -15.75 -6.44 16.93
C LYS A 152 -15.11 -7.82 16.97
N ASN A 153 -15.64 -8.78 16.21
CA ASN A 153 -15.07 -10.12 16.13
C ASN A 153 -14.13 -10.20 14.92
N GLU A 154 -12.84 -10.07 15.15
CA GLU A 154 -11.79 -10.14 14.12
C GLU A 154 -11.85 -11.41 13.27
N LYS A 155 -12.36 -12.52 13.85
CA LYS A 155 -12.55 -13.79 13.12
C LYS A 155 -13.48 -13.67 11.92
N PHE A 156 -14.32 -12.64 11.88
CA PHE A 156 -15.16 -12.36 10.72
C PHE A 156 -14.34 -11.97 9.49
N CYS A 157 -13.23 -11.25 9.68
CA CYS A 157 -12.40 -10.76 8.58
C CYS A 157 -11.33 -11.75 8.13
N LEU A 158 -11.07 -12.80 8.92
CA LEU A 158 -10.18 -13.90 8.55
C LEU A 158 -10.69 -14.64 7.31
N ASP A 159 -9.74 -15.17 6.52
CA ASP A 159 -9.99 -15.95 5.31
C ASP A 159 -10.59 -17.33 5.63
#